data_AF-A0AAW4KPA7-F1
#
_entry.id   AF-A0AAW4KPA7-F1
#
_cell.length_a   1.000
_cell.length_b   1.000
_cell.length_c   1.000
_cell.angle_alpha   90.00
_cell.angle_beta   90.00
_cell.angle_gamma   90.00
#
_symmetry.space_group_name_H-M   'P 1'
#
loop_
_entity.id
_entity.type
_entity.pdbx_description
1 polymer ?
#
loop_
_entity_poly.entity_id
_entity_poly.type
_entity_poly.pdbx_seq_one_letter_code
_entity_poly.pdbx_strand_id
1 'polypeptide(L)'
;DFILGTRGFEHIETLDISGNAFPPTGNAFLSRFSNLRRLNIDCLLNELPTQITQMRHLEVLNLGGNRITLDEDARQRLAQMTSLRELNLNDNPLGLAPDVSAMDQ
;
A
#
# COMPACT_ATOMS: atom_id res chain seq x y z
N ASP A 1 -6.12 -18.81 -15.83
CA ASP A 1 -6.20 -17.34 -15.97
C ASP A 1 -7.35 -16.81 -15.10
N PHE A 2 -7.14 -16.76 -13.78
CA PHE A 2 -8.19 -16.50 -12.78
C PHE A 2 -8.50 -15.00 -12.59
N ILE A 3 -7.70 -14.12 -13.18
CA ILE A 3 -7.68 -12.68 -12.84
C ILE A 3 -8.39 -11.80 -13.89
N LEU A 4 -8.62 -12.30 -15.11
CA LEU A 4 -9.16 -11.47 -16.20
C LEU A 4 -10.69 -11.23 -16.15
N GLY A 5 -11.45 -11.95 -15.29
CA GLY A 5 -12.92 -11.94 -15.33
C GLY A 5 -13.64 -11.26 -14.16
N THR A 6 -12.96 -10.93 -13.06
CA THR A 6 -13.66 -10.53 -11.83
C THR A 6 -13.57 -9.03 -11.55
N ARG A 7 -14.72 -8.35 -11.57
CA ARG A 7 -14.98 -7.16 -10.73
C ARG A 7 -15.15 -7.63 -9.26
N GLY A 8 -14.14 -8.32 -8.73
CA GLY A 8 -14.37 -9.45 -7.82
C GLY A 8 -14.41 -9.15 -6.32
N PHE A 9 -13.72 -8.11 -5.88
CA PHE A 9 -13.43 -7.92 -4.46
C PHE A 9 -13.83 -6.55 -3.94
N GLU A 10 -14.82 -5.93 -4.58
CA GLU A 10 -15.37 -4.63 -4.16
C GLU A 10 -15.98 -4.68 -2.74
N HIS A 11 -16.32 -5.87 -2.24
CA HIS A 11 -16.82 -6.07 -0.87
C HIS A 11 -15.70 -6.22 0.17
N ILE A 12 -14.44 -6.36 -0.25
CA ILE A 12 -13.31 -6.56 0.64
C ILE A 12 -12.77 -5.21 1.08
N GLU A 13 -12.87 -4.95 2.38
CA GLU A 13 -12.38 -3.73 3.00
C GLU A 13 -11.05 -3.92 3.75
N THR A 14 -10.69 -5.15 4.10
CA THR A 14 -9.46 -5.47 4.83
C THR A 14 -8.71 -6.60 4.13
N LEU A 15 -7.42 -6.40 3.90
CA LEU A 15 -6.54 -7.37 3.24
C LEU A 15 -5.22 -7.46 4.00
N ASP A 16 -4.82 -8.69 4.31
CA ASP A 16 -3.51 -9.01 4.88
C ASP A 16 -2.76 -9.94 3.92
N ILE A 17 -1.53 -9.57 3.57
CA ILE A 17 -0.67 -10.33 2.67
C ILE A 17 0.67 -10.52 3.37
N SER A 18 1.03 -11.79 3.62
CA SER A 18 2.34 -12.15 4.13
C SER A 18 3.02 -13.17 3.23
N GLY A 19 4.35 -13.07 3.11
CA GLY A 19 5.12 -13.98 2.30
C GLY A 19 6.59 -13.60 2.18
N ASN A 20 7.35 -14.44 1.48
CA ASN A 20 8.79 -14.24 1.31
C ASN A 20 9.15 -13.32 0.13
N ALA A 21 8.16 -12.89 -0.67
CA ALA A 21 8.36 -11.97 -1.78
C ALA A 21 7.02 -11.38 -2.25
N PHE A 22 7.02 -10.10 -2.62
CA PHE A 22 5.92 -9.48 -3.34
C PHE A 22 6.09 -9.70 -4.86
N PRO A 23 5.14 -10.34 -5.55
CA PRO A 23 5.31 -10.68 -6.95
C PRO A 23 5.25 -9.43 -7.84
N PRO A 24 5.88 -9.45 -9.04
CA PRO A 24 5.78 -8.35 -10.01
C PRO A 24 4.33 -8.02 -10.42
N THR A 25 3.44 -9.02 -10.35
CA THR A 25 2.00 -8.87 -10.61
C THR A 25 1.23 -8.29 -9.42
N GLY A 26 1.90 -7.94 -8.33
CA GLY A 26 1.27 -7.48 -7.08
C GLY A 26 0.45 -6.20 -7.24
N ASN A 27 0.91 -5.24 -8.05
CA ASN A 27 0.10 -4.05 -8.37
C ASN A 27 -1.21 -4.41 -9.09
N ALA A 28 -1.14 -5.31 -10.08
CA ALA A 28 -2.33 -5.76 -10.79
C ALA A 28 -3.30 -6.50 -9.84
N PHE A 29 -2.78 -7.30 -8.91
CA PHE A 29 -3.58 -7.95 -7.87
C PHE A 29 -4.26 -6.93 -6.95
N LEU A 30 -3.50 -5.99 -6.39
CA LEU A 30 -4.01 -4.93 -5.52
C LEU A 30 -5.08 -4.07 -6.21
N SER A 31 -5.01 -3.89 -7.53
CA SER A 31 -5.99 -3.10 -8.29
C SER A 31 -7.41 -3.70 -8.31
N ARG A 32 -7.57 -4.94 -7.84
CA ARG A 32 -8.89 -5.62 -7.78
C ARG A 32 -9.70 -5.26 -6.53
N PHE A 33 -9.08 -4.61 -5.54
CA PHE A 33 -9.68 -4.25 -4.25
C PHE A 33 -10.01 -2.75 -4.21
N SER A 34 -11.05 -2.33 -4.94
CA SER A 34 -11.40 -0.91 -5.12
C SER A 34 -11.88 -0.21 -3.85
N ASN A 35 -12.46 -0.94 -2.90
CA ASN A 35 -13.01 -0.39 -1.65
C ASN A 35 -12.17 -0.75 -0.42
N LEU A 36 -10.89 -1.06 -0.61
CA LEU A 36 -10.01 -1.43 0.50
C LEU A 36 -9.82 -0.24 1.46
N ARG A 37 -10.03 -0.49 2.75
CA ARG A 37 -9.90 0.46 3.85
C ARG A 37 -8.69 0.16 4.73
N ARG A 38 -8.28 -1.10 4.82
CA ARG A 38 -7.13 -1.55 5.62
C ARG A 38 -6.27 -2.51 4.83
N LEU A 39 -4.97 -2.24 4.77
CA LEU A 39 -3.99 -3.05 4.06
C LEU A 39 -2.78 -3.33 4.96
N ASN A 40 -2.46 -4.61 5.14
CA ASN A 40 -1.22 -5.06 5.75
C ASN A 40 -0.41 -5.85 4.70
N ILE A 41 0.85 -5.50 4.48
CA ILE A 41 1.75 -6.26 3.61
C ILE A 41 3.09 -6.47 4.30
N ASP A 42 3.45 -7.74 4.48
CA ASP A 42 4.77 -8.20 4.91
C ASP A 42 5.32 -9.16 3.85
N CYS A 43 6.01 -8.62 2.85
CA CYS A 43 6.44 -9.37 1.66
C CYS A 43 7.83 -8.98 1.17
N LEU A 44 8.70 -8.50 2.08
CA LEU A 44 10.05 -7.99 1.75
C LEU A 44 10.03 -6.93 0.64
N LEU A 45 9.05 -6.01 0.68
CA LEU A 45 8.93 -4.92 -0.28
C LEU A 45 10.19 -4.04 -0.27
N ASN A 46 10.79 -3.80 -1.44
CA ASN A 46 11.95 -2.89 -1.55
C ASN A 46 11.52 -1.46 -1.91
N GLU A 47 10.31 -1.30 -2.45
CA GLU A 47 9.73 -0.04 -2.86
C GLU A 47 8.23 -0.01 -2.51
N LEU A 48 7.64 1.18 -2.47
CA LEU A 48 6.21 1.34 -2.27
C LEU A 48 5.46 0.99 -3.57
N PRO A 49 4.59 -0.05 -3.58
CA PRO A 49 3.82 -0.40 -4.77
C PRO A 49 2.90 0.76 -5.22
N THR A 50 2.99 1.12 -6.50
CA THR A 50 2.26 2.27 -7.06
C THR A 50 0.74 2.16 -6.94
N GLN A 51 0.19 0.94 -6.87
CA GLN A 51 -1.24 0.75 -6.72
C GLN A 51 -1.75 1.16 -5.34
N ILE A 52 -0.93 1.08 -4.27
CA ILE A 52 -1.32 1.44 -2.90
C ILE A 52 -1.68 2.93 -2.85
N THR A 53 -0.88 3.78 -3.49
CA THR A 53 -1.10 5.23 -3.50
C THR A 53 -2.29 5.68 -4.34
N GLN A 54 -2.92 4.76 -5.08
CA GLN A 54 -4.15 5.01 -5.84
C GLN A 54 -5.42 4.58 -5.08
N MET A 55 -5.28 3.93 -3.93
CA MET A 55 -6.41 3.44 -3.12
C MET A 55 -7.07 4.59 -2.35
N ARG A 56 -8.07 5.23 -2.97
CA ARG A 56 -8.74 6.43 -2.43
C ARG A 56 -9.54 6.21 -1.14
N HIS A 57 -9.80 4.96 -0.77
CA HIS A 57 -10.57 4.62 0.43
C HIS A 57 -9.69 4.05 1.56
N LEU A 58 -8.37 3.97 1.34
CA LEU A 58 -7.47 3.37 2.30
C LEU A 58 -7.27 4.29 3.51
N GLU A 59 -7.59 3.79 4.69
CA GLU A 59 -7.50 4.50 5.96
C GLU A 59 -6.35 3.99 6.82
N VAL A 60 -6.02 2.70 6.73
CA VAL A 60 -4.93 2.08 7.48
C VAL A 60 -3.99 1.35 6.53
N LEU A 61 -2.72 1.71 6.55
CA LEU A 61 -1.65 1.07 5.78
C LEU A 61 -0.52 0.61 6.70
N ASN A 62 -0.34 -0.69 6.79
CA ASN A 62 0.78 -1.29 7.50
C ASN A 62 1.75 -1.95 6.51
N LEU A 63 2.97 -1.43 6.46
CA LEU A 63 4.09 -1.94 5.68
C LEU A 63 5.33 -2.12 6.58
N GLY A 64 5.14 -2.28 7.89
CA GLY A 64 6.22 -2.48 8.83
C GLY A 64 7.06 -3.73 8.52
N GLY A 65 8.36 -3.69 8.80
CA GLY A 65 9.26 -4.84 8.63
C GLY A 65 9.63 -5.19 7.18
N ASN A 66 9.38 -4.29 6.23
CA ASN A 66 9.81 -4.46 4.84
C ASN A 66 11.21 -3.84 4.61
N ARG A 67 11.60 -3.63 3.35
CA ARG A 67 12.88 -3.06 2.92
C ARG A 67 12.69 -1.78 2.09
N ILE A 68 11.61 -1.05 2.35
CA ILE A 68 11.19 0.08 1.55
C ILE A 68 12.20 1.23 1.71
N THR A 69 12.69 1.74 0.59
CA THR A 69 13.31 3.07 0.50
C THR A 69 12.35 4.04 -0.17
N LEU A 70 12.28 5.28 0.32
CA LEU A 70 11.47 6.33 -0.27
C LEU A 70 12.36 7.25 -1.12
N ASP A 71 12.03 7.36 -2.40
CA ASP A 71 12.46 8.47 -3.24
C ASP A 71 11.44 9.62 -3.19
N GLU A 72 11.76 10.74 -3.83
CA GLU A 72 10.91 11.93 -3.80
C GLU A 72 9.53 11.68 -4.45
N ASP A 73 9.46 10.82 -5.47
CA ASP A 73 8.23 10.47 -6.16
C ASP A 73 7.32 9.60 -5.27
N ALA A 74 7.85 8.58 -4.61
CA ALA A 74 7.12 7.80 -3.60
C ALA A 74 6.65 8.67 -2.44
N ARG A 75 7.48 9.62 -1.98
CA ARG A 75 7.14 10.58 -0.93
C ARG A 75 5.96 11.47 -1.34
N GLN A 76 5.96 11.98 -2.56
CA GLN A 76 4.86 12.79 -3.10
C GLN A 76 3.57 11.99 -3.30
N ARG A 77 3.67 10.73 -3.76
CA ARG A 77 2.49 9.86 -3.88
C ARG A 77 1.88 9.54 -2.51
N LEU A 78 2.68 9.32 -1.47
CA LEU A 78 2.18 9.14 -0.10
C LEU A 78 1.45 10.40 0.39
N ALA A 79 1.98 11.59 0.11
CA ALA A 79 1.34 12.86 0.46
C ALA A 79 -0.05 13.05 -0.17
N GLN A 80 -0.36 12.34 -1.27
CA GLN A 80 -1.66 12.42 -1.94
C GLN A 80 -2.70 11.46 -1.35
N MET A 81 -2.33 10.60 -0.39
CA MET A 81 -3.24 9.64 0.24
C MET A 81 -4.09 10.29 1.34
N THR A 82 -4.99 11.19 0.95
CA THR A 82 -5.78 12.04 1.87
C THR A 82 -6.78 11.29 2.77
N SER A 83 -7.09 10.02 2.47
CA SER A 83 -7.97 9.21 3.33
C SER A 83 -7.21 8.44 4.41
N LEU A 84 -5.88 8.42 4.35
CA LEU A 84 -5.06 7.65 5.27
C LEU A 84 -5.03 8.34 6.64
N ARG A 85 -5.27 7.54 7.69
CA ARG A 85 -5.30 7.96 9.09
C ARG A 85 -4.20 7.28 9.90
N GLU A 86 -3.82 6.06 9.49
CA GLU A 86 -2.77 5.29 10.13
C GLU A 86 -1.78 4.78 9.08
N LEU A 87 -0.50 5.14 9.26
CA LEU A 87 0.61 4.67 8.43
C LEU A 87 1.68 4.05 9.33
N ASN A 88 1.94 2.76 9.15
CA ASN A 88 3.07 2.08 9.78
C ASN A 88 4.13 1.73 8.72
N LEU A 89 5.29 2.39 8.84
CA LEU A 89 6.49 2.14 8.04
C LEU A 89 7.69 1.74 8.92
N ASN A 90 7.44 1.31 10.16
CA ASN A 90 8.52 0.93 11.08
C ASN A 90 9.39 -0.18 10.49
N ASP A 91 10.64 -0.26 10.94
CA ASP A 91 11.59 -1.29 10.50
C ASP A 91 11.82 -1.34 8.98
N ASN A 92 11.73 -0.19 8.30
CA ASN A 92 12.14 -0.01 6.91
C ASN A 92 13.33 0.95 6.79
N PRO A 93 14.26 0.72 5.84
CA PRO A 93 15.38 1.63 5.56
C PRO A 93 14.94 2.84 4.72
N LEU A 94 13.95 3.62 5.19
CA LEU A 94 13.23 4.61 4.37
C LEU A 94 14.14 5.63 3.65
N GLY A 95 15.25 6.03 4.26
CA GLY A 95 16.16 7.04 3.72
C GLY A 95 15.58 8.46 3.82
N LEU A 96 14.46 8.71 3.13
CA LEU A 96 13.66 9.93 3.27
C LEU A 96 12.52 9.73 4.27
N ALA A 97 12.15 10.79 4.97
CA ALA A 97 10.95 10.77 5.81
C ALA A 97 9.69 10.78 4.93
N PRO A 98 8.63 10.02 5.30
CA PRO A 98 7.35 10.11 4.60
C PRO A 98 6.73 11.49 4.79
N ASP A 99 6.00 11.97 3.79
CA ASP A 99 5.21 13.19 3.89
C ASP A 99 3.78 12.83 4.28
N VAL A 100 3.42 13.19 5.51
CA VAL A 100 2.12 12.90 6.12
C VAL A 100 1.28 14.16 6.31
N SER A 101 1.64 15.25 5.63
CA SER A 101 0.97 16.56 5.78
C SER A 101 -0.52 16.54 5.41
N ALA A 102 -0.95 15.56 4.61
CA ALA A 102 -2.33 15.38 4.20
C ALA A 102 -3.14 14.40 5.08
N MET A 103 -2.53 13.82 6.12
CA MET A 103 -3.23 12.94 7.06
C MET A 103 -3.90 13.80 8.13
N ASP A 104 -5.22 13.88 8.10
CA ASP A 104 -5.99 14.55 9.15
C ASP A 104 -5.94 13.72 10.45
N GLN A 105 -5.81 14.41 11.59
CA GLN A 105 -5.86 13.81 12.93
C GLN A 105 -7.26 13.35 13.32
#